data_AF-A0A962VQC9-F1
#
_entry.id   AF-A0A962VQC9-F1
#
_cell.length_a   1.000
_cell.length_b   1.000
_cell.length_c   1.000
_cell.angle_alpha   90.00
_cell.angle_beta   90.00
_cell.angle_gamma   90.00
#
_symmetry.space_group_name_H-M   'P 1'
#
loop_
_entity.id
_entity.type
_entity.pdbx_description
1 polymer ?
#
loop_
_entity_poly.entity_id
_entity_poly.type
_entity_poly.pdbx_seq_one_letter_code
_entity_poly.pdbx_strand_id
1 'polypeptide(L)'
;MGVELSLYSLRQTMHTANERLIGRGTAGVFELLVVAIAIVILGIAVSLASGGYHGGFQFLHRSSQAALPEEAWEWLTWFGDGRVLLIVSLLFVRRRPEIFWAMIVGAVIGGLYARGIKVWFDEPRPPAVLPAADIHLIGPVLGRHSFPSGHTLSAFLFAGVLFAYSSTWFSRLLLLGFAAMVGISRVALGVHWP
;
A
#
# COMPACT_ATOMS: atom_id res chain seq x y z
N MET A 1 -26.87 24.02 -40.66
CA MET A 1 -25.78 23.11 -41.07
C MET A 1 -24.59 23.09 -40.10
N GLY A 2 -24.04 24.24 -39.68
CA GLY A 2 -22.86 24.25 -38.79
C GLY A 2 -23.04 23.69 -37.37
N VAL A 3 -24.23 23.84 -36.77
CA VAL A 3 -24.51 23.35 -35.40
C VAL A 3 -24.63 21.83 -35.33
N GLU A 4 -25.25 21.19 -36.32
CA GLU A 4 -25.35 19.72 -36.37
C GLU A 4 -23.99 19.05 -36.62
N LEU A 5 -23.14 19.64 -37.45
CA LEU A 5 -21.76 19.18 -37.67
C LEU A 5 -20.92 19.26 -36.38
N SER A 6 -21.14 20.31 -35.57
CA SER A 6 -20.49 20.46 -34.26
C SER A 6 -21.00 19.46 -33.23
N LEU A 7 -22.30 19.16 -33.21
CA LEU A 7 -22.88 18.19 -32.29
C LEU A 7 -22.46 16.76 -32.67
N TYR A 8 -22.38 16.45 -33.96
CA TYR A 8 -21.90 15.16 -34.45
C TYR A 8 -20.43 14.93 -34.09
N SER A 9 -19.55 15.91 -34.31
CA SER A 9 -18.14 15.80 -33.96
C SER A 9 -17.92 15.68 -32.44
N LEU A 10 -18.69 16.40 -31.63
CA LEU A 10 -18.66 16.29 -30.18
C LEU A 10 -19.09 14.88 -29.75
N ARG A 11 -20.18 14.34 -30.32
CA ARG A 11 -20.69 13.01 -30.00
C ARG A 11 -19.70 11.90 -30.40
N GLN A 12 -19.04 12.03 -31.55
CA GLN A 12 -17.97 11.11 -31.97
C GLN A 12 -16.76 11.17 -31.05
N THR A 13 -16.37 12.38 -30.62
CA THR A 13 -15.26 12.58 -29.67
C THR A 13 -15.59 11.99 -28.31
N MET A 14 -16.83 12.18 -27.83
CA MET A 14 -17.29 11.58 -26.58
C MET A 14 -17.39 10.05 -26.66
N HIS A 15 -17.87 9.50 -27.78
CA HIS A 15 -17.96 8.05 -27.97
C HIS A 15 -16.57 7.39 -28.00
N THR A 16 -15.63 7.97 -28.75
CA THR A 16 -14.24 7.48 -28.80
C THR A 16 -13.50 7.69 -27.47
N ALA A 17 -13.80 8.76 -26.72
CA ALA A 17 -13.31 8.94 -25.36
C ALA A 17 -13.90 7.87 -24.42
N ASN A 18 -15.19 7.56 -24.53
CA ASN A 18 -15.87 6.56 -23.72
C ASN A 18 -15.35 5.15 -23.99
N GLU A 19 -15.16 4.77 -25.26
CA GLU A 19 -14.55 3.48 -25.61
C GLU A 19 -13.10 3.38 -25.15
N ARG A 20 -12.34 4.49 -25.18
CA ARG A 20 -11.00 4.54 -24.58
C ARG A 20 -11.05 4.39 -23.07
N LEU A 21 -12.05 4.94 -22.38
CA LEU A 21 -12.20 4.79 -20.92
C LEU A 21 -12.62 3.36 -20.54
N ILE A 22 -13.58 2.78 -21.27
CA ILE A 22 -14.08 1.41 -21.03
C ILE A 22 -13.03 0.36 -21.43
N GLY A 23 -12.28 0.60 -22.50
CA GLY A 23 -11.22 -0.30 -22.99
C GLY A 23 -9.90 -0.22 -22.20
N ARG A 24 -9.70 0.81 -21.36
CA ARG A 24 -8.46 1.02 -20.59
C ARG A 24 -8.58 0.52 -19.15
N GLY A 25 -8.56 -0.80 -19.00
CA GLY A 25 -7.66 -1.42 -18.02
C GLY A 25 -8.10 -1.46 -16.56
N THR A 26 -9.26 -2.04 -16.25
CA THR A 26 -9.54 -2.60 -14.92
C THR A 26 -9.59 -4.13 -14.94
N ALA A 27 -9.05 -4.76 -15.98
CA ALA A 27 -9.08 -6.21 -16.16
C ALA A 27 -8.55 -6.95 -14.92
N GLY A 28 -7.55 -6.40 -14.23
CA GLY A 28 -6.96 -6.98 -13.02
C GLY A 28 -7.67 -6.67 -11.70
N VAL A 29 -8.79 -5.94 -11.70
CA VAL A 29 -9.49 -5.56 -10.44
C VAL A 29 -10.11 -6.78 -9.77
N PHE A 30 -10.68 -7.69 -10.55
CA PHE A 30 -11.27 -8.92 -9.99
C PHE A 30 -10.18 -9.78 -9.33
N GLU A 31 -9.05 -10.00 -10.02
CA GLU A 31 -7.93 -10.74 -9.47
C GLU A 31 -7.31 -10.03 -8.28
N LEU A 32 -7.27 -8.69 -8.28
CA LEU A 32 -6.81 -7.92 -7.13
C LEU A 32 -7.69 -8.21 -5.91
N LEU A 33 -9.01 -8.21 -6.06
CA LEU A 33 -9.94 -8.51 -4.97
C LEU A 33 -9.76 -9.94 -4.46
N VAL A 34 -9.65 -10.92 -5.36
CA VAL A 34 -9.41 -12.32 -5.00
C VAL A 34 -8.09 -12.48 -4.23
N VAL A 35 -7.01 -11.88 -4.74
CA VAL A 35 -5.69 -11.92 -4.08
C VAL A 35 -5.72 -11.18 -2.74
N ALA A 36 -6.37 -10.02 -2.66
CA ALA A 36 -6.50 -9.27 -1.42
C ALA A 36 -7.24 -10.08 -0.34
N ILE A 37 -8.35 -10.73 -0.70
CA ILE A 37 -9.09 -11.62 0.20
C ILE A 37 -8.20 -12.79 0.64
N ALA A 38 -7.48 -13.42 -0.28
CA ALA A 38 -6.56 -14.51 0.05
C ALA A 38 -5.44 -14.06 1.00
N ILE A 39 -4.85 -12.88 0.79
CA ILE A 39 -3.82 -12.30 1.68
C ILE A 39 -4.41 -12.01 3.06
N VAL A 40 -5.63 -11.49 3.15
CA VAL A 40 -6.29 -11.23 4.45
C VAL A 40 -6.55 -12.54 5.19
N ILE A 41 -7.09 -13.56 4.51
CA ILE A 41 -7.33 -14.88 5.12
C ILE A 41 -6.01 -15.50 5.60
N LEU A 42 -4.97 -15.45 4.76
CA LEU A 42 -3.64 -15.94 5.11
C LEU A 42 -3.06 -15.19 6.31
N GLY A 43 -3.17 -13.86 6.34
CA GLY A 43 -2.70 -13.05 7.46
C GLY A 43 -3.40 -13.38 8.77
N ILE A 44 -4.72 -13.58 8.75
CA ILE A 44 -5.49 -14.03 9.91
C ILE A 44 -5.02 -15.42 10.36
N ALA A 45 -4.87 -16.36 9.44
CA ALA A 45 -4.42 -17.71 9.75
C ALA A 45 -3.01 -17.73 10.37
N VAL A 46 -2.07 -16.97 9.80
CA VAL A 46 -0.72 -16.82 10.33
C VAL A 46 -0.74 -16.19 11.72
N SER A 47 -1.49 -15.10 11.90
CA SER A 47 -1.64 -14.43 13.20
C SER A 47 -2.16 -15.37 14.27
N LEU A 48 -3.20 -16.16 13.99
CA LEU A 48 -3.73 -17.15 14.92
C LEU A 48 -2.72 -18.26 15.23
N ALA A 49 -1.96 -18.73 14.23
CA ALA A 49 -0.94 -19.76 14.40
C ALA A 49 0.28 -19.29 15.19
N SER A 50 0.64 -18.00 15.11
CA SER A 50 1.82 -17.42 15.77
C SER A 50 1.57 -16.94 17.22
N GLY A 51 0.36 -17.14 17.76
CA GLY A 51 0.01 -16.69 19.12
C GLY A 51 -0.65 -15.31 19.16
N GLY A 52 -1.28 -14.87 18.05
CA GLY A 52 -2.03 -13.63 17.94
C GLY A 52 -1.26 -12.49 17.29
N TYR A 53 -1.76 -11.27 17.47
CA TYR A 53 -1.30 -10.06 16.77
C TYR A 53 0.19 -9.70 17.02
N HIS A 54 0.72 -9.95 18.21
CA HIS A 54 2.14 -9.71 18.52
C HIS A 54 3.03 -10.91 18.17
N GLY A 55 2.42 -12.05 17.83
CA GLY A 55 3.08 -13.31 17.55
C GLY A 55 4.05 -13.19 16.37
N GLY A 56 5.23 -13.80 16.50
CA GLY A 56 6.24 -13.79 15.43
C GLY A 56 7.09 -12.52 15.32
N PHE A 57 6.85 -11.49 16.15
CA PHE A 57 7.62 -10.24 16.11
C PHE A 57 9.12 -10.47 16.29
N GLN A 58 9.54 -11.14 17.37
CA GLN A 58 10.95 -11.37 17.64
C GLN A 58 11.65 -12.16 16.53
N PHE A 59 10.94 -13.14 15.95
CA PHE A 59 11.46 -13.94 14.84
C PHE A 59 11.67 -13.07 13.59
N LEU A 60 10.66 -12.31 13.19
CA LEU A 60 10.74 -11.43 12.02
C LEU A 60 11.75 -10.31 12.20
N HIS A 61 11.77 -9.67 13.37
CA HIS A 61 12.70 -8.60 13.70
C HIS A 61 14.15 -9.10 13.63
N ARG A 62 14.49 -10.19 14.34
CA ARG A 62 15.86 -10.76 14.31
C ARG A 62 16.27 -11.25 12.93
N SER A 63 15.37 -11.92 12.21
CA SER A 63 15.66 -12.42 10.86
C SER A 63 15.89 -11.27 9.88
N SER A 64 15.15 -10.17 10.02
CA SER A 64 15.31 -8.99 9.16
C SER A 64 16.63 -8.27 9.43
N GLN A 65 17.00 -8.13 10.71
CA GLN A 65 18.28 -7.56 11.14
C GLN A 65 19.49 -8.40 10.67
N ALA A 66 19.32 -9.73 10.57
CA ALA A 66 20.35 -10.60 10.00
C ALA A 66 20.43 -10.55 8.47
N ALA A 67 19.33 -10.20 7.79
CA ALA A 67 19.25 -10.25 6.33
C ALA A 67 19.81 -9.01 5.64
N LEU A 68 19.58 -7.82 6.19
CA LEU A 68 20.00 -6.55 5.61
C LEU A 68 20.41 -5.56 6.71
N PRO A 69 21.35 -4.64 6.42
CA PRO A 69 21.73 -3.59 7.35
C PRO A 69 20.57 -2.60 7.56
N GLU A 70 20.61 -1.87 8.66
CA GLU A 70 19.55 -0.99 9.12
C GLU A 70 19.22 0.11 8.10
N GLU A 71 20.23 0.70 7.47
CA GLU A 71 20.04 1.77 6.48
C GLU A 71 19.21 1.27 5.30
N ALA A 72 19.38 0.01 4.90
CA ALA A 72 18.60 -0.56 3.80
C ALA A 72 17.10 -0.64 4.15
N TRP A 73 16.78 -1.00 5.39
CA TRP A 73 15.40 -1.00 5.88
C TRP A 73 14.81 0.40 5.99
N GLU A 74 15.63 1.38 6.38
CA GLU A 74 15.23 2.79 6.36
C GLU A 74 14.89 3.27 4.95
N TRP A 75 15.80 3.08 3.99
CA TRP A 75 15.57 3.43 2.58
C TRP A 75 14.32 2.74 2.03
N LEU A 76 14.10 1.49 2.40
CA LEU A 76 12.93 0.74 1.96
C LEU A 76 11.64 1.30 2.56
N THR A 77 11.63 1.74 3.82
CA THR A 77 10.43 2.31 4.42
C THR A 77 10.00 3.62 3.76
N TRP A 78 10.91 4.39 3.14
CA TRP A 78 10.55 5.64 2.44
C TRP A 78 9.56 5.40 1.29
N PHE A 79 9.57 4.22 0.69
CA PHE A 79 8.60 3.85 -0.36
C PHE A 79 7.19 3.56 0.17
N GLY A 80 7.00 3.55 1.49
CA GLY A 80 5.67 3.62 2.10
C GLY A 80 5.23 5.03 2.45
N ASP A 81 6.10 6.04 2.36
CA ASP A 81 5.73 7.41 2.72
C ASP A 81 4.77 8.01 1.67
N GLY A 82 3.64 8.55 2.16
CA GLY A 82 2.59 9.07 1.29
C GLY A 82 3.04 10.26 0.41
N ARG A 83 4.03 11.04 0.83
CA ARG A 83 4.57 12.17 0.06
C ARG A 83 5.46 11.68 -1.06
N VAL A 84 6.31 10.68 -0.78
CA VAL A 84 7.11 10.01 -1.82
C VAL A 84 6.19 9.42 -2.87
N LEU A 85 5.19 8.65 -2.44
CA LEU A 85 4.24 8.02 -3.36
C LEU A 85 3.40 9.04 -4.13
N LEU A 86 3.06 10.18 -3.53
CA LEU A 86 2.44 11.30 -4.25
C LEU A 86 3.34 11.83 -5.36
N ILE A 87 4.64 12.07 -5.08
CA ILE A 87 5.59 12.52 -6.10
C ILE A 87 5.70 11.47 -7.22
N VAL A 88 5.83 10.19 -6.88
CA VAL A 88 5.91 9.11 -7.88
C VAL A 88 4.63 9.04 -8.71
N SER A 89 3.46 9.28 -8.13
CA SER A 89 2.18 9.28 -8.86
C SER A 89 2.14 10.33 -9.98
N LEU A 90 2.90 11.43 -9.87
CA LEU A 90 2.97 12.47 -10.89
C LEU A 90 3.52 11.95 -12.23
N LEU A 91 4.28 10.85 -12.23
CA LEU A 91 4.74 10.20 -13.46
C LEU A 91 3.57 9.74 -14.36
N PHE A 92 2.41 9.48 -13.77
CA PHE A 92 1.22 9.02 -14.48
C PHE A 92 0.30 10.15 -14.94
N VAL A 93 0.45 11.37 -14.42
CA VAL A 93 -0.52 12.47 -14.62
C VAL A 93 -0.78 12.80 -16.09
N ARG A 94 0.26 12.74 -16.95
CA ARG A 94 0.14 13.07 -18.38
C ARG A 94 -0.26 11.89 -19.25
N ARG A 95 0.29 10.70 -18.96
CA ARG A 95 0.20 9.52 -19.85
C ARG A 95 -0.93 8.57 -19.46
N ARG A 96 -1.22 8.46 -18.16
CA ARG A 96 -2.20 7.55 -17.55
C ARG A 96 -2.92 8.25 -16.39
N PRO A 97 -3.63 9.38 -16.63
CA PRO A 97 -4.29 10.14 -15.57
C PRO A 97 -5.26 9.32 -14.72
N GLU A 98 -5.83 8.24 -15.26
CA GLU A 98 -6.67 7.29 -14.52
C GLU A 98 -5.93 6.59 -13.38
N ILE A 99 -4.65 6.24 -13.56
CA ILE A 99 -3.80 5.65 -12.51
C ILE A 99 -3.51 6.69 -11.44
N PHE A 100 -3.14 7.91 -11.86
CA PHE A 100 -2.89 9.02 -10.95
C PHE A 100 -4.12 9.29 -10.06
N TRP A 101 -5.30 9.48 -10.66
CA TRP A 101 -6.51 9.76 -9.89
C TRP A 101 -6.94 8.59 -9.01
N ALA A 102 -6.77 7.34 -9.46
CA ALA A 102 -7.00 6.16 -8.62
C ALA A 102 -6.08 6.15 -7.39
N MET A 103 -4.81 6.53 -7.53
CA MET A 103 -3.87 6.67 -6.41
C MET A 103 -4.29 7.79 -5.47
N ILE A 104 -4.69 8.97 -5.97
CA ILE A 104 -5.13 10.09 -5.13
C ILE A 104 -6.39 9.76 -4.34
N VAL A 105 -7.44 9.29 -5.03
CA VAL A 105 -8.71 8.91 -4.39
C VAL A 105 -8.47 7.78 -3.39
N GLY A 106 -7.69 6.77 -3.78
CA GLY A 106 -7.30 5.70 -2.89
C GLY A 106 -6.57 6.22 -1.65
N ALA A 107 -5.56 7.09 -1.80
CA ALA A 107 -4.81 7.65 -0.68
C ALA A 107 -5.70 8.44 0.29
N VAL A 108 -6.69 9.18 -0.22
CA VAL A 108 -7.68 9.88 0.62
C VAL A 108 -8.53 8.89 1.39
N ILE A 109 -9.14 7.91 0.70
CA ILE A 109 -9.99 6.89 1.34
C ILE A 109 -9.21 6.08 2.36
N GLY A 110 -8.02 5.58 1.98
CA GLY A 110 -7.12 4.84 2.85
C GLY A 110 -6.66 5.66 4.04
N GLY A 111 -6.34 6.94 3.84
CA GLY A 111 -5.98 7.86 4.91
C GLY A 111 -7.12 8.08 5.91
N LEU A 112 -8.35 8.28 5.42
CA LEU A 112 -9.55 8.39 6.26
C LEU A 112 -9.84 7.09 7.01
N TYR A 113 -9.72 5.95 6.35
CA TYR A 113 -9.86 4.62 6.95
C TYR A 113 -8.84 4.41 8.07
N ALA A 114 -7.56 4.66 7.81
CA ALA A 114 -6.50 4.50 8.81
C ALA A 114 -6.69 5.43 10.01
N ARG A 115 -7.09 6.68 9.78
CA ARG A 115 -7.40 7.64 10.87
C ARG A 115 -8.62 7.19 11.65
N GLY A 116 -9.67 6.74 10.96
CA GLY A 116 -10.89 6.22 11.57
C GLY A 116 -10.59 5.07 12.51
N ILE A 117 -9.86 4.04 12.05
CA ILE A 117 -9.49 2.89 12.87
C ILE A 117 -8.59 3.28 14.05
N LYS A 118 -7.64 4.20 13.85
CA LYS A 118 -6.74 4.66 14.93
C LYS A 118 -7.46 5.29 16.12
N VAL A 119 -8.66 5.82 15.91
CA VAL A 119 -9.51 6.35 17.00
C VAL A 119 -10.08 5.22 17.85
N TRP A 120 -10.28 4.03 17.28
CA TRP A 120 -10.86 2.86 17.96
C TRP A 120 -9.82 1.92 18.57
N PHE A 121 -8.58 1.94 18.08
CA PHE A 121 -7.49 1.05 18.54
C PHE A 121 -6.31 1.87 19.07
N ASP A 122 -6.19 2.02 20.39
CA ASP A 122 -5.03 2.62 21.07
C ASP A 122 -3.97 1.55 21.40
N GLU A 123 -3.52 0.84 20.37
CA GLU A 123 -2.54 -0.25 20.53
C GLU A 123 -1.14 0.32 20.77
N PRO A 124 -0.47 0.00 21.91
CA PRO A 124 0.87 0.46 22.19
C PRO A 124 1.87 -0.12 21.18
N ARG A 125 2.83 0.71 20.75
CA ARG A 125 3.87 0.30 19.79
C ARG A 125 4.86 -0.63 20.47
N PRO A 126 5.59 -1.49 19.72
CA PRO A 126 6.63 -2.34 20.32
C PRO A 126 7.56 -1.60 21.29
N PRO A 127 8.04 -0.36 21.00
CA PRO A 127 8.93 0.39 21.90
C PRO A 127 8.29 0.83 23.23
N ALA A 128 6.96 0.79 23.33
CA ALA A 128 6.23 1.11 24.56
C ALA A 128 5.97 -0.12 25.44
N VAL A 129 6.18 -1.34 24.92
CA VAL A 129 5.85 -2.61 25.59
C VAL A 129 7.09 -3.44 25.89
N LEU A 130 8.07 -3.47 24.97
CA LEU A 130 9.27 -4.29 25.12
C LEU A 130 10.41 -3.50 25.79
N PRO A 131 11.28 -4.18 26.58
CA PRO A 131 12.47 -3.56 27.15
C PRO A 131 13.36 -2.96 26.07
N ALA A 132 14.04 -1.84 26.36
CA ALA A 132 14.96 -1.20 25.42
C ALA A 132 16.13 -2.10 24.95
N ALA A 133 16.42 -3.17 25.70
CA ALA A 133 17.40 -4.19 25.31
C ALA A 133 16.94 -5.08 24.14
N ASP A 134 15.62 -5.16 23.89
CA ASP A 134 15.00 -6.01 22.88
C ASP A 134 14.56 -5.24 21.62
N ILE A 135 14.74 -3.91 21.59
CA ILE A 135 14.38 -3.06 20.45
C ILE A 135 15.51 -2.07 20.16
N HIS A 136 16.12 -2.20 18.99
CA HIS A 136 16.91 -1.13 18.39
C HIS A 136 15.97 -0.20 17.63
N LEU A 137 15.54 0.89 18.28
CA LEU A 137 14.59 1.84 17.70
C LEU A 137 15.32 2.89 16.86
N ILE A 138 14.92 3.02 15.59
CA ILE A 138 15.49 4.02 14.69
C ILE A 138 14.35 4.89 14.14
N GLY A 139 14.41 6.20 14.45
CA GLY A 139 13.37 7.18 14.16
C GLY A 139 12.71 7.76 15.42
N PRO A 140 11.78 8.74 15.27
CA PRO A 140 11.16 9.40 16.42
C PRO A 140 10.35 8.40 17.26
N VAL A 141 10.49 8.50 18.58
CA VAL A 141 9.70 7.74 19.56
C VAL A 141 8.23 8.16 19.44
N LEU A 142 7.51 7.51 18.55
CA LEU A 142 6.06 7.57 18.52
C LEU A 142 5.58 6.53 19.52
N GLY A 143 4.86 6.94 20.56
CA GLY A 143 4.44 6.05 21.65
C GLY A 143 3.04 5.42 21.50
N ARG A 144 2.21 5.92 20.57
CA ARG A 144 0.80 5.50 20.41
C ARG A 144 0.37 5.35 18.94
N HIS A 145 -0.78 4.73 18.71
CA HIS A 145 -1.41 4.49 17.40
C HIS A 145 -0.58 3.64 16.42
N SER A 146 -0.24 2.42 16.84
CA SER A 146 0.48 1.42 16.02
C SER A 146 -0.34 0.90 14.85
N PHE A 147 -1.65 0.77 15.05
CA PHE A 147 -2.54 0.09 14.12
C PHE A 147 -3.51 1.05 13.43
N PRO A 148 -3.65 1.01 12.09
CA PRO A 148 -2.81 0.29 11.12
C PRO A 148 -1.53 1.07 10.78
N SER A 149 -0.54 0.38 10.21
CA SER A 149 0.66 1.01 9.64
C SER A 149 0.29 1.85 8.42
N GLY A 150 0.53 3.16 8.50
CA GLY A 150 0.29 4.07 7.37
C GLY A 150 1.20 3.78 6.18
N HIS A 151 2.46 3.43 6.43
CA HIS A 151 3.44 3.13 5.38
C HIS A 151 3.08 1.86 4.62
N THR A 152 2.69 0.81 5.36
CA THR A 152 2.24 -0.46 4.75
C THR A 152 0.97 -0.22 3.95
N LEU A 153 -0.01 0.51 4.50
CA LEU A 153 -1.24 0.84 3.79
C LEU A 153 -0.98 1.60 2.48
N SER A 154 -0.15 2.65 2.53
CA SER A 154 0.16 3.44 1.34
C SER A 154 0.92 2.64 0.29
N ALA A 155 1.87 1.79 0.69
CA ALA A 155 2.60 0.91 -0.22
C ALA A 155 1.66 -0.12 -0.90
N PHE A 156 0.81 -0.81 -0.13
CA PHE A 156 -0.15 -1.77 -0.70
C PHE A 156 -1.22 -1.10 -1.56
N LEU A 157 -1.65 0.11 -1.23
CA LEU A 157 -2.57 0.87 -2.06
C LEU A 157 -1.94 1.20 -3.42
N PHE A 158 -0.72 1.72 -3.40
CA PHE A 158 0.00 2.07 -4.61
C PHE A 158 0.25 0.83 -5.48
N ALA A 159 0.72 -0.27 -4.87
CA ALA A 159 0.92 -1.54 -5.54
C ALA A 159 -0.39 -2.13 -6.08
N GLY A 160 -1.49 -2.05 -5.33
CA GLY A 160 -2.81 -2.54 -5.73
C GLY A 160 -3.37 -1.78 -6.93
N VAL A 161 -3.23 -0.45 -6.97
CA VAL A 161 -3.60 0.33 -8.15
C VAL A 161 -2.78 -0.13 -9.36
N LEU A 162 -1.46 -0.22 -9.25
CA LEU A 162 -0.63 -0.67 -10.37
C LEU A 162 -0.91 -2.13 -10.78
N PHE A 163 -1.25 -3.00 -9.81
CA PHE A 163 -1.65 -4.38 -10.07
C PHE A 163 -2.88 -4.43 -10.97
N ALA A 164 -3.92 -3.62 -10.67
CA ALA A 164 -5.17 -3.60 -11.43
C ALA A 164 -4.97 -3.21 -12.90
N TYR A 165 -3.97 -2.36 -13.17
CA TYR A 165 -3.61 -1.89 -14.51
C TYR A 165 -2.48 -2.71 -15.16
N SER A 166 -1.91 -3.70 -14.48
CA SER A 166 -0.85 -4.55 -15.02
C SER A 166 -1.40 -5.70 -15.86
N SER A 167 -0.76 -5.95 -17.01
CA SER A 167 -1.12 -7.03 -17.94
C SER A 167 -0.43 -8.37 -17.64
N THR A 168 0.69 -8.37 -16.89
CA THR A 168 1.45 -9.60 -16.61
C THR A 168 1.38 -9.99 -15.15
N TRP A 169 1.29 -11.30 -14.90
CA TRP A 169 1.30 -11.85 -13.54
C TRP A 169 2.64 -11.63 -12.84
N PHE A 170 3.75 -11.67 -13.57
CA PHE A 170 5.07 -11.41 -12.99
C PHE A 170 5.18 -9.99 -12.41
N SER A 171 4.75 -8.96 -13.15
CA SER A 171 4.72 -7.59 -12.63
C SER A 171 3.79 -7.44 -11.42
N ARG A 172 2.65 -8.13 -11.42
CA ARG A 172 1.72 -8.18 -10.29
C ARG A 172 2.37 -8.75 -9.02
N LEU A 173 3.11 -9.87 -9.15
CA LEU A 173 3.85 -10.47 -8.05
C LEU A 173 4.96 -9.56 -7.53
N LEU A 174 5.71 -8.90 -8.41
CA LEU A 174 6.76 -7.96 -8.00
C LEU A 174 6.20 -6.78 -7.21
N LEU A 175 5.05 -6.23 -7.62
CA LEU A 175 4.37 -5.13 -6.92
C LEU A 175 3.94 -5.54 -5.52
N LEU A 176 3.33 -6.72 -5.37
CA LEU A 176 2.90 -7.23 -4.06
C LEU A 176 4.10 -7.60 -3.18
N GLY A 177 5.13 -8.21 -3.75
CA GLY A 177 6.37 -8.53 -3.04
C GLY A 177 7.07 -7.26 -2.52
N PHE A 178 7.14 -6.22 -3.34
CA PHE A 178 7.69 -4.94 -2.93
C PHE A 178 6.88 -4.29 -1.80
N ALA A 179 5.54 -4.25 -1.91
CA ALA A 179 4.69 -3.73 -0.83
C ALA A 179 4.84 -4.53 0.47
N ALA A 180 4.97 -5.86 0.37
CA ALA A 180 5.25 -6.72 1.52
C ALA A 180 6.61 -6.41 2.15
N MET A 181 7.65 -6.17 1.34
CA MET A 181 8.97 -5.77 1.84
C MET A 181 8.93 -4.43 2.58
N VAL A 182 8.14 -3.46 2.10
CA VAL A 182 7.90 -2.19 2.83
C VAL A 182 7.16 -2.45 4.14
N GLY A 183 6.24 -3.43 4.19
CA GLY A 183 5.61 -3.85 5.44
C GLY A 183 6.61 -4.46 6.42
N ILE A 184 7.45 -5.39 5.94
CA ILE A 184 8.50 -6.05 6.73
C ILE A 184 9.49 -5.02 7.28
N SER A 185 9.85 -3.99 6.52
CA SER A 185 10.78 -2.95 7.02
C SER A 185 10.26 -2.24 8.27
N ARG A 186 8.93 -2.11 8.43
CA ARG A 186 8.32 -1.54 9.65
C ARG A 186 8.51 -2.42 10.88
N VAL A 187 8.51 -3.74 10.69
CA VAL A 187 8.77 -4.74 11.74
C VAL A 187 10.28 -4.81 12.02
N ALA A 188 11.10 -4.77 10.97
CA ALA A 188 12.56 -4.75 11.05
C ALA A 188 13.08 -3.55 11.84
N LEU A 189 12.51 -2.37 11.63
CA LEU A 189 12.81 -1.14 12.38
C LEU A 189 12.18 -1.10 13.79
N GLY A 190 11.43 -2.14 14.18
CA GLY A 190 10.84 -2.26 15.52
C GLY A 190 9.70 -1.27 15.82
N VAL A 191 9.13 -0.63 14.80
CA VAL A 191 8.13 0.44 14.97
C VAL A 191 6.69 -0.05 14.86
N HIS A 192 6.48 -1.26 14.33
CA HIS A 192 5.17 -1.91 14.21
C HIS A 192 5.26 -3.41 14.52
N TRP A 193 4.15 -3.97 15.01
CA TRP A 193 3.96 -5.42 15.12
C TRP A 193 3.80 -6.08 13.73
N PRO A 194 4.00 -7.41 13.61
CA PRO A 194 3.93 -8.16 12.35
C PRO A 194 2.62 -8.05 11.57
#